data_AF-A0A7S1WBL1-F1
#
_entry.id   AF-A0A7S1WBL1-F1
#
_cell.length_a   1.000
_cell.length_b   1.000
_cell.length_c   1.000
_cell.angle_alpha   90.00
_cell.angle_beta   90.00
_cell.angle_gamma   90.00
#
_symmetry.space_group_name_H-M   'P 1'
#
loop_
_entity.id
_entity.type
_entity.pdbx_description
1 polymer ?
#
loop_
_entity_poly.entity_id
_entity_poly.type
_entity_poly.pdbx_seq_one_letter_code
_entity_poly.pdbx_strand_id
1 'polypeptide(L)'
;MEDLVADDAPGRALIKSRDIPELYGLEVQPKDIKVVLFDASSVDSFAACFAARKALGDGAVYEGVDRSMGIEDLSVDVCGRVVAMVGVCWSIDSLHDLVSECEWLFIVETHLSVMRELEQFTYPTAVRVLDCDMSAGALAWNFFMPGEPVPALFRALEDAELGRGALRSSKAFADGFEAAFDLQLPRGELMAGSTSFAELELLVDQGHESIASATEEGLQLAEGLRALCAEAQARRSVRTLRAFPAWQCALVNLATPFAGRVGEHLAAALVAENGDLAAERCFAAVFEVRGRRVHVSLRSLPGGPDVSEVAQEYRGSGRPNQAFCSVFLDEWEDLWAQPEPVFWDTLAVGPRCLALRRGERVTIAHRGERFKESPSDQWSWGYRSDDHSVEGWIPTLAHTLLVATRSAPSEGPANTVE
;
A
#
# COMPACT_ATOMS: atom_id res chain seq x y z
N MET A 1 -21.79 14.26 -8.26
CA MET A 1 -21.06 13.68 -7.12
C MET A 1 -21.96 13.41 -5.93
N GLU A 2 -22.75 14.37 -5.43
CA GLU A 2 -23.61 14.15 -4.25
C GLU A 2 -24.63 13.01 -4.41
N ASP A 3 -25.03 12.74 -5.66
CA ASP A 3 -25.89 11.65 -6.11
C ASP A 3 -25.21 10.27 -6.09
N LEU A 4 -23.89 10.22 -6.30
CA LEU A 4 -23.10 8.99 -6.36
C LEU A 4 -22.65 8.49 -4.97
N VAL A 5 -22.64 9.39 -3.99
CA VAL A 5 -22.16 9.13 -2.61
C VAL A 5 -23.36 8.77 -1.73
N ALA A 6 -23.21 7.76 -0.86
CA ALA A 6 -24.26 7.44 0.10
C ALA A 6 -24.42 8.57 1.13
N ASP A 7 -25.65 8.88 1.55
CA ASP A 7 -25.91 10.05 2.43
C ASP A 7 -25.26 9.90 3.81
N ASP A 8 -25.12 8.66 4.27
CA ASP A 8 -24.53 8.22 5.53
C ASP A 8 -23.10 7.68 5.37
N ALA A 9 -22.48 7.82 4.19
CA ALA A 9 -21.15 7.26 3.97
C ALA A 9 -20.12 7.92 4.91
N PRO A 10 -19.34 7.15 5.70
CA PRO A 10 -18.38 7.71 6.66
C PRO A 10 -17.32 8.61 5.98
N GLY A 11 -17.01 8.36 4.70
CA GLY A 11 -16.10 9.19 3.90
C GLY A 11 -16.75 10.27 3.03
N ARG A 12 -18.07 10.54 3.17
CA ARG A 12 -18.81 11.49 2.29
C ARG A 12 -18.17 12.88 2.20
N ALA A 13 -17.65 13.39 3.31
CA ALA A 13 -17.01 14.70 3.35
C ALA A 13 -15.68 14.74 2.57
N LEU A 14 -15.00 13.60 2.41
CA LEU A 14 -13.69 13.47 1.77
C LEU A 14 -13.77 13.40 0.24
N ILE A 15 -14.93 13.04 -0.32
CA ILE A 15 -15.18 13.00 -1.78
C ILE A 15 -15.57 14.38 -2.34
N LYS A 16 -15.84 15.38 -1.49
CA LYS A 16 -16.21 16.72 -1.97
C LYS A 16 -15.04 17.38 -2.70
N SER A 17 -15.36 18.26 -3.65
CA SER A 17 -14.37 19.11 -4.30
C SER A 17 -13.67 19.95 -3.24
N ARG A 18 -12.46 19.57 -2.88
CA ARG A 18 -11.56 20.32 -2.02
C ARG A 18 -10.70 21.16 -2.93
N ASP A 19 -11.04 22.44 -3.07
CA ASP A 19 -10.06 23.40 -3.55
C ASP A 19 -8.94 23.51 -2.50
N ILE A 20 -7.69 23.68 -2.95
CA ILE A 20 -6.52 23.77 -2.07
C ILE A 20 -5.79 25.08 -2.37
N PRO A 21 -6.27 26.22 -1.82
CA PRO A 21 -5.68 27.52 -2.08
C PRO A 21 -4.21 27.63 -1.65
N GLU A 22 -3.75 26.76 -0.76
CA GLU A 22 -2.34 26.66 -0.35
C GLU A 22 -1.41 26.28 -1.50
N LEU A 23 -1.95 25.66 -2.56
CA LEU A 23 -1.20 25.38 -3.80
C LEU A 23 -1.09 26.61 -4.70
N TYR A 24 -1.82 27.69 -4.40
CA TYR A 24 -1.78 28.92 -5.20
C TYR A 24 -0.54 29.73 -4.82
N GLY A 25 0.24 30.12 -5.82
CA GLY A 25 1.39 30.99 -5.61
C GLY A 25 2.67 30.28 -5.12
N LEU A 26 2.75 28.95 -5.25
CA LEU A 26 4.01 28.21 -5.12
C LEU A 26 5.08 28.76 -6.09
N GLU A 27 6.36 28.54 -5.79
CA GLU A 27 7.48 28.99 -6.61
C GLU A 27 7.39 28.45 -8.05
N VAL A 28 6.86 27.24 -8.20
CA VAL A 28 6.54 26.62 -9.49
C VAL A 28 5.05 26.83 -9.78
N GLN A 29 4.74 27.53 -10.87
CA GLN A 29 3.37 27.63 -11.38
C GLN A 29 3.11 26.57 -12.46
N PRO A 30 1.84 26.14 -12.65
CA PRO A 30 1.50 25.14 -13.67
C PRO A 30 2.13 25.40 -15.04
N LYS A 31 2.01 26.63 -15.56
CA LYS A 31 2.52 27.05 -16.88
C LYS A 31 4.04 26.94 -17.06
N ASP A 32 4.79 26.92 -15.96
CA ASP A 32 6.26 26.93 -15.98
C ASP A 32 6.80 25.53 -16.28
N ILE A 33 6.04 24.48 -15.93
CA ILE A 33 6.39 23.08 -16.17
C ILE A 33 6.55 22.79 -17.66
N LYS A 34 7.60 22.03 -18.00
CA LYS A 34 7.97 21.65 -19.38
C LYS A 34 8.06 20.14 -19.58
N VAL A 35 8.27 19.39 -18.50
CA VAL A 35 8.32 17.92 -18.51
C VAL A 35 7.44 17.40 -17.39
N VAL A 36 6.59 16.41 -17.69
CA VAL A 36 5.73 15.73 -16.71
C VAL A 36 6.03 14.25 -16.74
N LEU A 37 6.59 13.73 -15.65
CA LEU A 37 6.83 12.31 -15.43
C LEU A 37 5.69 11.73 -14.58
N PHE A 38 5.16 10.58 -14.99
CA PHE A 38 4.08 9.89 -14.27
C PHE A 38 4.31 8.38 -14.25
N ASP A 39 3.74 7.68 -13.27
CA ASP A 39 3.84 6.22 -13.18
C ASP A 39 2.99 5.56 -14.26
N ALA A 40 3.64 4.90 -15.21
CA ALA A 40 3.00 4.20 -16.32
C ALA A 40 2.30 2.89 -15.91
N SER A 41 2.30 2.54 -14.63
CA SER A 41 1.58 1.40 -14.06
C SER A 41 0.32 1.77 -13.28
N SER A 42 0.01 3.06 -13.15
CA SER A 42 -1.12 3.55 -12.35
C SER A 42 -2.06 4.45 -13.15
N VAL A 43 -3.34 4.10 -13.18
CA VAL A 43 -4.38 4.96 -13.78
C VAL A 43 -4.55 6.28 -13.01
N ASP A 44 -4.33 6.28 -11.70
CA ASP A 44 -4.39 7.50 -10.88
C ASP A 44 -3.24 8.45 -11.24
N SER A 45 -2.04 7.93 -11.45
CA SER A 45 -0.90 8.71 -11.94
C SER A 45 -1.11 9.20 -13.38
N PHE A 46 -1.76 8.41 -14.24
CA PHE A 46 -2.14 8.87 -15.57
C PHE A 46 -3.23 9.95 -15.53
N ALA A 47 -4.18 9.87 -14.60
CA ALA A 47 -5.14 10.94 -14.30
C ALA A 47 -4.44 12.23 -13.83
N ALA A 48 -3.39 12.11 -13.02
CA ALA A 48 -2.56 13.24 -12.61
C ALA A 48 -1.84 13.89 -13.81
N CYS A 49 -1.26 13.06 -14.69
CA CYS A 49 -0.66 13.52 -15.94
C CYS A 49 -1.69 14.17 -16.88
N PHE A 50 -2.93 13.67 -16.93
CA PHE A 50 -4.01 14.25 -17.72
C PHE A 50 -4.39 15.64 -17.22
N ALA A 51 -4.44 15.86 -15.90
CA ALA A 51 -4.64 17.20 -15.33
C ALA A 51 -3.54 18.17 -15.80
N ALA A 52 -2.29 17.72 -15.77
CA ALA A 52 -1.17 18.50 -16.31
C ALA A 52 -1.36 18.81 -17.80
N ARG A 53 -1.76 17.81 -18.60
CA ARG A 53 -2.00 17.97 -20.04
C ARG A 53 -3.10 18.99 -20.34
N LYS A 54 -4.19 18.98 -19.59
CA LYS A 54 -5.27 19.97 -19.75
C LYS A 54 -4.78 21.40 -19.55
N ALA A 55 -3.85 21.63 -18.62
CA ALA A 55 -3.29 22.96 -18.35
C ALA A 55 -2.16 23.35 -19.32
N LEU A 56 -1.33 22.38 -19.72
CA LEU A 56 -0.06 22.61 -20.43
C LEU A 56 -0.16 22.46 -21.95
N GLY A 57 -1.03 21.57 -22.45
CA GLY A 57 -1.15 21.25 -23.87
C GLY A 57 0.19 20.90 -24.52
N ASP A 58 0.45 21.44 -25.71
CA ASP A 58 1.73 21.27 -26.44
C ASP A 58 2.91 22.04 -25.80
N GLY A 59 2.68 22.76 -24.70
CA GLY A 59 3.70 23.51 -23.97
C GLY A 59 4.60 22.68 -23.06
N ALA A 60 4.34 21.36 -22.96
CA ALA A 60 5.12 20.41 -22.19
C ALA A 60 5.19 19.05 -22.91
N VAL A 61 6.16 18.23 -22.51
CA VAL A 61 6.29 16.83 -22.90
C VAL A 61 5.92 15.95 -21.70
N TYR A 62 5.26 14.83 -21.96
CA TYR A 62 4.79 13.90 -20.93
C TYR A 62 5.52 12.57 -21.12
N GLU A 63 5.98 11.93 -20.06
CA GLU A 63 6.69 10.65 -20.18
C GLU A 63 6.25 9.69 -19.08
N GLY A 64 5.78 8.51 -19.53
CA GLY A 64 5.41 7.42 -18.64
C GLY A 64 6.64 6.65 -18.17
N VAL A 65 6.91 6.71 -16.87
CA VAL A 65 8.11 6.14 -16.22
C VAL A 65 7.73 5.08 -15.18
N ASP A 66 8.74 4.42 -14.63
CA ASP A 66 8.63 3.43 -13.56
C ASP A 66 9.48 3.88 -12.36
N ARG A 67 9.12 3.47 -11.13
CA ARG A 67 9.83 3.91 -9.91
C ARG A 67 11.31 3.49 -9.87
N SER A 68 11.67 2.47 -10.65
CA SER A 68 13.03 1.92 -10.73
C SER A 68 13.97 2.64 -11.71
N MET A 69 13.47 3.63 -12.45
CA MET A 69 14.23 4.37 -13.46
C MET A 69 15.06 5.52 -12.86
N GLY A 70 16.01 6.02 -13.65
CA GLY A 70 16.76 7.25 -13.44
C GLY A 70 16.71 8.19 -14.65
N ILE A 71 17.48 9.29 -14.61
CA ILE A 71 17.56 10.27 -15.71
C ILE A 71 18.06 9.62 -16.99
N GLU A 72 19.00 8.68 -16.87
CA GLU A 72 19.61 7.97 -18.00
C GLU A 72 18.61 7.13 -18.80
N ASP A 73 17.47 6.79 -18.21
CA ASP A 73 16.42 6.02 -18.87
C ASP A 73 15.38 6.92 -19.58
N LEU A 74 15.41 8.23 -19.35
CA LEU A 74 14.46 9.16 -19.95
C LEU A 74 14.72 9.35 -21.44
N SER A 75 13.63 9.43 -22.20
CA SER A 75 13.67 9.86 -23.59
C SER A 75 13.63 11.38 -23.75
N VAL A 76 13.11 12.09 -22.74
CA VAL A 76 13.06 13.55 -22.71
C VAL A 76 14.26 14.17 -22.00
N ASP A 77 14.74 15.29 -22.55
CA ASP A 77 15.74 16.12 -21.90
C ASP A 77 15.12 16.94 -20.76
N VAL A 78 15.71 16.85 -19.58
CA VAL A 78 15.28 17.54 -18.35
C VAL A 78 16.19 18.73 -17.98
N CYS A 79 17.32 18.90 -18.66
CA CYS A 79 18.36 19.85 -18.29
C CYS A 79 17.85 21.30 -18.36
N GLY A 80 17.94 22.02 -17.24
CA GLY A 80 17.48 23.41 -17.14
C GLY A 80 15.98 23.60 -17.38
N ARG A 81 15.16 22.55 -17.21
CA ARG A 81 13.70 22.62 -17.35
C ARG A 81 13.01 22.53 -15.99
N VAL A 82 11.79 23.03 -15.90
CA VAL A 82 10.90 22.74 -14.76
C VAL A 82 10.26 21.37 -15.00
N VAL A 83 10.59 20.41 -14.14
CA VAL A 83 10.16 19.01 -14.23
C VAL A 83 9.15 18.72 -13.13
N ALA A 84 8.00 18.16 -13.50
CA ALA A 84 7.01 17.66 -12.55
C ALA A 84 7.04 16.12 -12.51
N MET A 85 7.05 15.54 -11.31
CA MET A 85 6.79 14.13 -11.07
C MET A 85 5.41 14.02 -10.39
N VAL A 86 4.45 13.34 -11.04
CA VAL A 86 3.06 13.26 -10.57
C VAL A 86 2.63 11.82 -10.35
N GLY A 87 2.37 11.45 -9.09
CA GLY A 87 2.03 10.06 -8.72
C GLY A 87 3.17 9.07 -8.90
N VAL A 88 4.40 9.57 -9.08
CA VAL A 88 5.63 8.78 -9.16
C VAL A 88 6.74 9.51 -8.43
N CYS A 89 7.60 8.75 -7.79
CA CYS A 89 8.76 9.26 -7.09
C CYS A 89 9.87 8.21 -7.14
N TRP A 90 11.03 8.60 -7.65
CA TRP A 90 12.20 7.74 -7.75
C TRP A 90 12.94 7.62 -6.42
N SER A 91 13.97 6.77 -6.38
CA SER A 91 14.87 6.69 -5.24
C SER A 91 15.49 8.04 -4.92
N ILE A 92 15.86 8.25 -3.66
CA ILE A 92 16.44 9.52 -3.20
C ILE A 92 17.74 9.86 -3.94
N ASP A 93 18.53 8.84 -4.28
CA ASP A 93 19.74 9.00 -5.09
C ASP A 93 19.39 9.48 -6.51
N SER A 94 18.41 8.84 -7.16
CA SER A 94 17.93 9.27 -8.49
C SER A 94 17.31 10.68 -8.47
N LEU A 95 16.64 11.06 -7.38
CA LEU A 95 16.11 12.42 -7.22
C LEU A 95 17.22 13.46 -7.04
N HIS A 96 18.34 13.10 -6.41
CA HIS A 96 19.51 13.98 -6.30
C HIS A 96 20.10 14.30 -7.67
N ASP A 97 20.19 13.30 -8.54
CA ASP A 97 20.61 13.51 -9.92
C ASP A 97 19.60 14.42 -10.64
N LEU A 98 18.30 14.13 -10.51
CA LEU A 98 17.25 14.87 -11.25
C LEU A 98 17.20 16.34 -10.87
N VAL A 99 17.23 16.64 -9.57
CA VAL A 99 17.20 18.04 -9.09
C VAL A 99 18.48 18.81 -9.42
N SER A 100 19.59 18.12 -9.67
CA SER A 100 20.85 18.73 -10.09
C SER A 100 20.85 19.12 -11.58
N GLU A 101 20.08 18.43 -12.40
CA GLU A 101 19.98 18.69 -13.84
C GLU A 101 18.85 19.66 -14.19
N CYS A 102 17.72 19.60 -13.49
CA CYS A 102 16.55 20.44 -13.77
C CYS A 102 16.66 21.86 -13.16
N GLU A 103 15.87 22.82 -13.66
CA GLU A 103 15.77 24.17 -13.07
C GLU A 103 14.97 24.13 -11.77
N TRP A 104 13.84 23.43 -11.79
CA TRP A 104 12.97 23.18 -10.65
C TRP A 104 12.40 21.77 -10.72
N LEU A 105 12.36 21.09 -9.58
CA LEU A 105 11.69 19.82 -9.41
C LEU A 105 10.39 20.02 -8.63
N PHE A 106 9.26 19.66 -9.23
CA PHE A 106 7.94 19.68 -8.60
C PHE A 106 7.45 18.25 -8.38
N ILE A 107 7.14 17.87 -7.14
CA ILE A 107 6.75 16.50 -6.79
C ILE A 107 5.33 16.52 -6.22
N VAL A 108 4.44 15.72 -6.81
CA VAL A 108 3.12 15.39 -6.26
C VAL A 108 3.10 13.94 -5.84
N GLU A 109 2.97 13.69 -4.55
CA GLU A 109 3.02 12.35 -3.98
C GLU A 109 1.99 12.17 -2.86
N THR A 110 1.39 10.98 -2.78
CA THR A 110 0.31 10.63 -1.86
C THR A 110 0.57 9.35 -1.07
N HIS A 111 1.62 8.59 -1.41
CA HIS A 111 2.01 7.38 -0.68
C HIS A 111 2.79 7.74 0.59
N LEU A 112 2.26 7.37 1.76
CA LEU A 112 2.87 7.67 3.06
C LEU A 112 4.32 7.18 3.16
N SER A 113 4.58 5.98 2.63
CA SER A 113 5.92 5.40 2.60
C SER A 113 6.93 6.28 1.85
N VAL A 114 6.52 6.83 0.71
CA VAL A 114 7.35 7.71 -0.11
C VAL A 114 7.48 9.09 0.52
N MET A 115 6.41 9.61 1.12
CA MET A 115 6.45 10.89 1.84
C MET A 115 7.48 10.87 2.97
N ARG A 116 7.57 9.75 3.72
CA ARG A 116 8.60 9.54 4.75
C ARG A 116 10.01 9.54 4.15
N GLU A 117 10.22 8.89 3.01
CA GLU A 117 11.51 8.94 2.29
C GLU A 117 11.82 10.36 1.81
N LEU A 118 10.83 11.14 1.38
CA LEU A 118 11.04 12.51 0.93
C LEU A 118 11.44 13.46 2.05
N GLU A 119 11.23 13.13 3.34
CA GLU A 119 11.66 13.98 4.47
C GLU A 119 13.18 14.27 4.44
N GLN A 120 13.99 13.31 3.99
CA GLN A 120 15.44 13.47 3.83
C GLN A 120 15.84 14.21 2.54
N PHE A 121 14.91 14.43 1.61
CA PHE A 121 15.15 15.14 0.35
C PHE A 121 14.80 16.63 0.47
N THR A 122 15.80 17.47 0.73
CA THR A 122 15.61 18.92 0.91
C THR A 122 16.50 19.72 -0.03
N TYR A 123 15.88 20.39 -1.01
CA TYR A 123 16.54 21.26 -1.99
C TYR A 123 15.77 22.58 -2.14
N PRO A 124 16.45 23.72 -2.31
CA PRO A 124 15.79 25.01 -2.50
C PRO A 124 15.04 25.10 -3.84
N THR A 125 15.43 24.29 -4.82
CA THR A 125 14.82 24.19 -6.15
C THR A 125 13.85 23.00 -6.27
N ALA A 126 13.41 22.45 -5.14
CA ALA A 126 12.41 21.38 -5.11
C ALA A 126 11.16 21.81 -4.33
N VAL A 127 10.01 21.75 -5.00
CA VAL A 127 8.68 21.96 -4.40
C VAL A 127 8.01 20.61 -4.25
N ARG A 128 7.54 20.30 -3.03
CA ARG A 128 6.85 19.04 -2.71
C ARG A 128 5.43 19.33 -2.27
N VAL A 129 4.46 18.75 -2.98
CA VAL A 129 3.03 18.77 -2.65
C VAL A 129 2.66 17.37 -2.23
N LEU A 130 2.52 17.17 -0.91
CA LEU A 130 2.33 15.87 -0.29
C LEU A 130 0.99 15.83 0.46
N ASP A 131 0.09 14.92 0.08
CA ASP A 131 -1.18 14.73 0.77
C ASP A 131 -1.59 13.25 0.72
N CYS A 132 -1.52 12.55 1.87
CA CYS A 132 -1.91 11.14 1.96
C CYS A 132 -3.42 10.92 1.98
N ASP A 133 -4.20 11.98 2.20
CA ASP A 133 -5.65 11.94 2.20
C ASP A 133 -6.22 12.17 0.81
N MET A 134 -5.39 12.29 -0.24
CA MET A 134 -5.83 12.42 -1.62
C MET A 134 -5.19 11.38 -2.55
N SER A 135 -5.81 11.21 -3.71
CA SER A 135 -5.20 10.52 -4.85
C SER A 135 -4.31 11.46 -5.65
N ALA A 136 -3.34 10.92 -6.41
CA ALA A 136 -2.45 11.72 -7.23
C ALA A 136 -3.22 12.50 -8.29
N GLY A 137 -4.23 11.88 -8.93
CA GLY A 137 -5.08 12.53 -9.93
C GLY A 137 -5.86 13.71 -9.37
N ALA A 138 -6.49 13.55 -8.21
CA ALA A 138 -7.25 14.63 -7.58
C ALA A 138 -6.33 15.75 -7.07
N LEU A 139 -5.18 15.41 -6.49
CA LEU A 139 -4.21 16.39 -5.96
C LEU A 139 -3.58 17.21 -7.10
N ALA A 140 -3.19 16.55 -8.19
CA ALA A 140 -2.67 17.22 -9.38
C ALA A 140 -3.75 18.09 -10.04
N TRP A 141 -5.01 17.65 -10.10
CA TRP A 141 -6.10 18.49 -10.62
C TRP A 141 -6.22 19.82 -9.88
N ASN A 142 -6.17 19.81 -8.54
CA ASN A 142 -6.22 21.03 -7.75
C ASN A 142 -5.06 21.99 -8.03
N PHE A 143 -3.87 21.46 -8.36
CA PHE A 143 -2.72 22.28 -8.72
C PHE A 143 -2.83 22.83 -10.16
N PHE A 144 -3.14 21.98 -11.15
CA PHE A 144 -3.15 22.35 -12.56
C PHE A 144 -4.41 23.10 -13.00
N MET A 145 -5.53 22.87 -12.32
CA MET A 145 -6.84 23.44 -12.63
C MET A 145 -7.41 24.19 -11.40
N PRO A 146 -6.70 25.23 -10.90
CA PRO A 146 -7.08 25.92 -9.68
C PRO A 146 -8.50 26.50 -9.76
N GLY A 147 -9.32 26.20 -8.75
CA GLY A 147 -10.71 26.65 -8.65
C GLY A 147 -11.73 25.85 -9.46
N GLU A 148 -11.29 24.95 -10.34
CA GLU A 148 -12.18 24.06 -11.10
C GLU A 148 -12.56 22.82 -10.26
N PRO A 149 -13.82 22.35 -10.33
CA PRO A 149 -14.22 21.16 -9.60
C PRO A 149 -13.48 19.92 -10.10
N VAL A 150 -12.96 19.11 -9.17
CA VAL A 150 -12.32 17.83 -9.54
C VAL A 150 -13.33 16.91 -10.24
N PRO A 151 -12.98 16.29 -11.38
CA PRO A 151 -13.90 15.45 -12.15
C PRO A 151 -14.47 14.28 -11.34
N ALA A 152 -15.70 13.90 -11.67
CA ALA A 152 -16.38 12.81 -10.97
C ALA A 152 -15.60 11.48 -11.04
N LEU A 153 -15.03 11.19 -12.21
CA LEU A 153 -14.22 9.99 -12.41
C LEU A 153 -12.98 9.97 -11.52
N PHE A 154 -12.29 11.11 -11.37
CA PHE A 154 -11.09 11.21 -10.52
C PHE A 154 -11.45 10.96 -9.05
N ARG A 155 -12.62 11.44 -8.62
CA ARG A 155 -13.14 11.15 -7.26
C ARG A 155 -13.53 9.69 -7.06
N ALA A 156 -14.01 9.02 -8.11
CA ALA A 156 -14.31 7.59 -8.04
C ALA A 156 -13.03 6.75 -7.97
N LEU A 157 -12.02 7.10 -8.77
CA LEU A 157 -10.68 6.51 -8.67
C LEU A 157 -10.07 6.76 -7.29
N GLU A 158 -10.17 7.98 -6.75
CA GLU A 158 -9.71 8.31 -5.40
C GLU A 158 -10.40 7.48 -4.31
N ASP A 159 -11.71 7.28 -4.39
CA ASP A 159 -12.46 6.47 -3.45
C ASP A 159 -12.00 5.00 -3.45
N ALA A 160 -11.71 4.46 -4.64
CA ALA A 160 -11.19 3.13 -4.83
C ALA A 160 -9.74 2.99 -4.33
N GLU A 161 -8.85 3.90 -4.72
CA GLU A 161 -7.43 3.93 -4.33
C GLU A 161 -7.22 4.04 -2.82
N LEU A 162 -8.06 4.84 -2.15
CA LEU A 162 -7.98 5.05 -0.70
C LEU A 162 -8.80 4.02 0.08
N GLY A 163 -9.62 3.21 -0.59
CA GLY A 163 -10.52 2.25 0.06
C GLY A 163 -11.53 2.91 1.00
N ARG A 164 -11.98 4.14 0.69
CA ARG A 164 -12.88 4.93 1.55
C ARG A 164 -14.30 4.37 1.59
N GLY A 165 -14.74 3.72 0.51
CA GLY A 165 -16.09 3.15 0.40
C GLY A 165 -17.19 4.20 0.44
N ALA A 166 -16.93 5.44 0.03
CA ALA A 166 -17.91 6.52 0.11
C ALA A 166 -18.89 6.53 -1.09
N LEU A 167 -18.50 6.00 -2.25
CA LEU A 167 -19.46 5.75 -3.33
C LEU A 167 -20.43 4.63 -2.97
N ARG A 168 -21.72 4.76 -3.35
CA ARG A 168 -22.78 3.74 -3.10
C ARG A 168 -22.38 2.34 -3.60
N SER A 169 -21.59 2.28 -4.67
CA SER A 169 -21.12 1.03 -5.28
C SER A 169 -19.60 1.01 -5.45
N SER A 170 -18.87 1.66 -4.52
CA SER A 170 -17.40 1.78 -4.52
C SER A 170 -16.68 0.48 -4.87
N LYS A 171 -17.08 -0.61 -4.19
CA LYS A 171 -16.50 -1.94 -4.35
C LYS A 171 -16.65 -2.48 -5.78
N ALA A 172 -17.84 -2.32 -6.36
CA ALA A 172 -18.14 -2.77 -7.72
C ALA A 172 -17.46 -1.87 -8.76
N PHE A 173 -17.45 -0.55 -8.57
CA PHE A 173 -16.68 0.36 -9.43
C PHE A 173 -15.20 -0.04 -9.48
N ALA A 174 -14.57 -0.24 -8.32
CA ALA A 174 -13.16 -0.63 -8.23
C ALA A 174 -12.90 -1.99 -8.91
N ASP A 175 -13.79 -2.97 -8.72
CA ASP A 175 -13.67 -4.30 -9.32
C ASP A 175 -13.83 -4.28 -10.86
N GLY A 176 -14.67 -3.38 -11.39
CA GLY A 176 -15.02 -3.37 -12.81
C GLY A 176 -14.28 -2.34 -13.67
N PHE A 177 -13.55 -1.39 -13.08
CA PHE A 177 -12.95 -0.29 -13.83
C PHE A 177 -12.00 -0.75 -14.94
N GLU A 178 -11.04 -1.62 -14.62
CA GLU A 178 -10.09 -2.13 -15.62
C GLU A 178 -10.79 -2.96 -16.69
N ALA A 179 -11.75 -3.80 -16.29
CA ALA A 179 -12.52 -4.65 -17.21
C ALA A 179 -13.41 -3.84 -18.17
N ALA A 180 -13.93 -2.69 -17.71
CA ALA A 180 -14.80 -1.85 -18.50
C ALA A 180 -14.05 -1.01 -19.56
N PHE A 181 -12.79 -0.63 -19.30
CA PHE A 181 -12.12 0.39 -20.11
C PHE A 181 -10.78 0.00 -20.73
N ASP A 182 -10.11 -1.07 -20.27
CA ASP A 182 -8.82 -1.58 -20.81
C ASP A 182 -7.85 -0.45 -21.25
N LEU A 183 -7.69 0.56 -20.38
CA LEU A 183 -6.86 1.72 -20.68
C LEU A 183 -5.40 1.29 -20.84
N GLN A 184 -4.87 1.46 -22.05
CA GLN A 184 -3.46 1.19 -22.32
C GLN A 184 -2.61 2.33 -21.76
N LEU A 185 -2.10 2.13 -20.54
CA LEU A 185 -1.23 3.10 -19.87
C LEU A 185 0.10 3.24 -20.63
N PRO A 186 0.41 4.44 -21.14
CA PRO A 186 1.52 4.61 -22.04
C PRO A 186 2.86 4.67 -21.29
N ARG A 187 3.87 3.98 -21.82
CA ARG A 187 5.26 4.00 -21.36
C ARG A 187 6.11 4.81 -22.35
N GLY A 188 7.02 5.64 -21.84
CA GLY A 188 7.86 6.53 -22.65
C GLY A 188 7.17 7.85 -23.03
N GLU A 189 7.77 8.58 -23.97
CA GLU A 189 7.31 9.92 -24.39
C GLU A 189 5.91 9.93 -25.01
N LEU A 190 5.11 10.94 -24.65
CA LEU A 190 3.79 11.24 -25.18
C LEU A 190 3.66 12.70 -25.60
N MET A 191 3.04 12.89 -26.76
CA MET A 191 2.57 14.19 -27.22
C MET A 191 1.20 14.52 -26.62
N ALA A 192 0.89 15.81 -26.45
CA ALA A 192 -0.40 16.24 -25.89
C ALA A 192 -1.62 15.77 -26.72
N GLY A 193 -1.44 15.59 -28.03
CA GLY A 193 -2.45 15.07 -28.97
C GLY A 193 -2.55 13.54 -29.06
N SER A 194 -1.83 12.78 -28.22
CA SER A 194 -1.86 11.32 -28.24
C SER A 194 -3.25 10.75 -27.94
N THR A 195 -3.58 9.61 -28.55
CA THR A 195 -4.88 8.93 -28.38
C THR A 195 -5.16 8.52 -26.94
N SER A 196 -4.14 8.14 -26.17
CA SER A 196 -4.29 7.78 -24.75
C SER A 196 -4.91 8.92 -23.92
N PHE A 197 -4.56 10.18 -24.22
CA PHE A 197 -5.22 11.32 -23.56
C PHE A 197 -6.67 11.49 -24.02
N ALA A 198 -6.97 11.27 -25.29
CA ALA A 198 -8.33 11.37 -25.82
C ALA A 198 -9.26 10.27 -25.25
N GLU A 199 -8.75 9.06 -25.01
CA GLU A 199 -9.47 7.96 -24.37
C GLU A 199 -9.85 8.34 -22.93
N LEU A 200 -8.89 8.82 -22.13
CA LEU A 200 -9.19 9.27 -20.77
C LEU A 200 -10.08 10.53 -20.75
N GLU A 201 -9.90 11.45 -21.70
CA GLU A 201 -10.75 12.65 -21.85
C GLU A 201 -12.22 12.26 -22.02
N LEU A 202 -12.50 11.28 -22.88
CA LEU A 202 -13.86 10.79 -23.10
C LEU A 202 -14.49 10.23 -21.80
N LEU A 203 -13.73 9.45 -21.03
CA LEU A 203 -14.22 8.90 -19.75
C LEU A 203 -14.45 10.00 -18.70
N VAL A 204 -13.56 10.99 -18.65
CA VAL A 204 -13.69 12.13 -17.75
C VAL A 204 -14.94 12.96 -18.09
N ASP A 205 -15.16 13.22 -19.38
CA ASP A 205 -16.32 14.00 -19.87
C ASP A 205 -17.65 13.25 -19.66
N GLN A 206 -17.65 11.92 -19.80
CA GLN A 206 -18.81 11.07 -19.54
C GLN A 206 -19.08 10.84 -18.05
N GLY A 207 -18.06 10.99 -17.19
CA GLY A 207 -18.16 11.04 -15.72
C GLY A 207 -19.06 9.97 -15.12
N HIS A 208 -20.32 10.33 -14.84
CA HIS A 208 -21.35 9.44 -14.30
C HIS A 208 -21.60 8.19 -15.15
N GLU A 209 -21.62 8.30 -16.48
CA GLU A 209 -21.84 7.16 -17.37
C GLU A 209 -20.68 6.18 -17.28
N SER A 210 -19.44 6.67 -17.23
CA SER A 210 -18.25 5.83 -17.04
C SER A 210 -18.25 5.14 -15.68
N ILE A 211 -18.62 5.85 -14.61
CA ILE A 211 -18.75 5.25 -13.27
C ILE A 211 -19.82 4.16 -13.26
N ALA A 212 -20.96 4.39 -13.93
CA ALA A 212 -22.03 3.40 -14.06
C ALA A 212 -21.58 2.17 -14.85
N SER A 213 -20.88 2.35 -15.97
CA SER A 213 -20.36 1.25 -16.79
C SER A 213 -19.37 0.37 -16.01
N ALA A 214 -18.40 0.98 -15.31
CA ALA A 214 -17.48 0.24 -14.44
C ALA A 214 -18.21 -0.48 -13.29
N THR A 215 -19.23 0.16 -12.71
CA THR A 215 -20.04 -0.45 -11.65
C THR A 215 -20.80 -1.68 -12.16
N GLU A 216 -21.42 -1.58 -13.33
CA GLU A 216 -22.15 -2.70 -13.94
C GLU A 216 -21.22 -3.89 -14.21
N GLU A 217 -20.04 -3.62 -14.77
CA GLU A 217 -19.02 -4.66 -15.02
C GLU A 217 -18.57 -5.34 -13.71
N GLY A 218 -18.28 -4.56 -12.66
CA GLY A 218 -17.88 -5.12 -11.37
C GLY A 218 -18.97 -5.94 -10.69
N LEU A 219 -20.25 -5.59 -10.89
CA LEU A 219 -21.37 -6.41 -10.41
C LEU A 219 -21.43 -7.75 -11.12
N GLN A 220 -21.11 -7.81 -12.42
CA GLN A 220 -21.04 -9.07 -13.18
C GLN A 220 -19.86 -9.94 -12.70
N LEU A 221 -18.75 -9.34 -12.30
CA LEU A 221 -17.56 -10.04 -11.77
C LEU A 221 -17.77 -10.58 -10.33
N ALA A 222 -18.75 -10.08 -9.59
CA ALA A 222 -18.87 -10.31 -8.15
C ALA A 222 -18.99 -11.79 -7.74
N GLU A 223 -19.63 -12.65 -8.55
CA GLU A 223 -19.70 -14.08 -8.25
C GLU A 223 -18.36 -14.78 -8.46
N GLY A 224 -17.67 -14.49 -9.56
CA GLY A 224 -16.34 -15.01 -9.84
C GLY A 224 -15.32 -14.59 -8.78
N LEU A 225 -15.39 -13.32 -8.33
CA LEU A 225 -14.54 -12.81 -7.26
C LEU A 225 -14.81 -13.51 -5.93
N ARG A 226 -16.07 -13.79 -5.58
CA ARG A 226 -16.42 -14.57 -4.38
C ARG A 226 -15.83 -15.98 -4.45
N ALA A 227 -15.93 -16.64 -5.60
CA ALA A 227 -15.34 -17.97 -5.80
C ALA A 227 -13.80 -17.93 -5.69
N LEU A 228 -13.15 -16.93 -6.29
CA LEU A 228 -11.71 -16.72 -6.22
C LEU A 228 -11.23 -16.50 -4.78
N CYS A 229 -11.92 -15.65 -4.02
CA CYS A 229 -11.62 -15.41 -2.61
C CYS A 229 -11.77 -16.69 -1.76
N ALA A 230 -12.79 -17.50 -2.01
CA ALA A 230 -13.00 -18.77 -1.32
C ALA A 230 -11.88 -19.78 -1.64
N GLU A 231 -11.47 -19.88 -2.90
CA GLU A 231 -10.34 -20.74 -3.30
C GLU A 231 -9.04 -20.29 -2.64
N ALA A 232 -8.75 -18.99 -2.69
CA ALA A 232 -7.57 -18.41 -2.07
C ALA A 232 -7.55 -18.66 -0.56
N GLN A 233 -8.70 -18.51 0.12
CA GLN A 233 -8.83 -18.80 1.55
C GLN A 233 -8.54 -20.27 1.87
N ALA A 234 -9.01 -21.21 1.05
CA ALA A 234 -8.76 -22.64 1.26
C ALA A 234 -7.28 -23.03 1.05
N ARG A 235 -6.55 -22.29 0.22
CA ARG A 235 -5.13 -22.55 -0.14
C ARG A 235 -4.12 -21.75 0.68
N ARG A 236 -4.58 -20.76 1.45
CA ARG A 236 -3.68 -19.87 2.18
C ARG A 236 -2.90 -20.61 3.25
N SER A 237 -1.74 -20.07 3.57
CA SER A 237 -1.00 -20.37 4.80
C SER A 237 -1.05 -19.15 5.71
N VAL A 238 -0.83 -19.34 7.02
CA VAL A 238 -0.57 -18.23 7.94
C VAL A 238 0.91 -18.26 8.29
N ARG A 239 1.60 -17.15 8.04
CA ARG A 239 3.04 -17.00 8.31
C ARG A 239 3.31 -15.69 9.05
N THR A 240 4.51 -15.58 9.60
CA THR A 240 4.99 -14.38 10.32
C THR A 240 6.29 -13.92 9.69
N LEU A 241 6.40 -12.63 9.41
CA LEU A 241 7.63 -12.02 8.92
C LEU A 241 8.62 -11.88 10.07
N ARG A 242 9.91 -12.12 9.82
CA ARG A 242 10.97 -11.94 10.83
C ARG A 242 11.08 -10.49 11.29
N ALA A 243 10.96 -9.54 10.36
CA ALA A 243 11.02 -8.11 10.65
C ALA A 243 9.79 -7.59 11.39
N PHE A 244 8.63 -8.27 11.26
CA PHE A 244 7.34 -7.86 11.84
C PHE A 244 6.73 -8.97 12.69
N PRO A 245 7.38 -9.37 13.80
CA PRO A 245 6.97 -10.55 14.56
C PRO A 245 5.64 -10.42 15.31
N ALA A 246 5.16 -9.19 15.53
CA ALA A 246 3.89 -8.92 16.18
C ALA A 246 2.68 -9.24 15.27
N TRP A 247 2.92 -9.34 13.96
CA TRP A 247 1.87 -9.44 12.95
C TRP A 247 1.79 -10.85 12.34
N GLN A 248 0.57 -11.26 12.02
CA GLN A 248 0.25 -12.49 11.31
C GLN A 248 -0.19 -12.17 9.89
N CYS A 249 0.35 -12.93 8.94
CA CYS A 249 0.12 -12.76 7.51
C CYS A 249 -0.63 -13.97 6.94
N ALA A 250 -1.84 -13.75 6.43
CA ALA A 250 -2.51 -14.70 5.55
C ALA A 250 -1.85 -14.63 4.17
N LEU A 251 -1.11 -15.68 3.81
CA LEU A 251 -0.25 -15.73 2.63
C LEU A 251 -0.78 -16.71 1.59
N VAL A 252 -0.97 -16.28 0.35
CA VAL A 252 -1.37 -17.15 -0.77
C VAL A 252 -0.60 -16.84 -2.05
N ASN A 253 -0.20 -17.89 -2.78
CA ASN A 253 0.34 -17.77 -4.14
C ASN A 253 -0.80 -17.77 -5.15
N LEU A 254 -1.04 -16.63 -5.79
CA LEU A 254 -2.13 -16.47 -6.74
C LEU A 254 -1.83 -15.33 -7.73
N ALA A 255 -1.65 -15.68 -9.00
CA ALA A 255 -1.61 -14.73 -10.10
C ALA A 255 -3.05 -14.27 -10.43
N THR A 256 -3.38 -13.02 -10.12
CA THR A 256 -4.69 -12.45 -10.40
C THR A 256 -4.63 -10.92 -10.43
N PRO A 257 -5.37 -10.23 -11.33
CA PRO A 257 -5.51 -8.78 -11.26
C PRO A 257 -6.26 -8.34 -9.99
N PHE A 258 -7.02 -9.24 -9.37
CA PHE A 258 -7.80 -8.98 -8.16
C PHE A 258 -7.02 -9.27 -6.87
N ALA A 259 -5.69 -9.14 -6.88
CA ALA A 259 -4.86 -9.48 -5.72
C ALA A 259 -5.24 -8.64 -4.48
N GLY A 260 -5.60 -7.38 -4.67
CA GLY A 260 -6.08 -6.52 -3.59
C GLY A 260 -7.38 -7.02 -2.95
N ARG A 261 -8.29 -7.55 -3.76
CA ARG A 261 -9.59 -8.11 -3.32
C ARG A 261 -9.42 -9.38 -2.52
N VAL A 262 -8.59 -10.27 -3.04
CA VAL A 262 -8.22 -11.49 -2.35
C VAL A 262 -7.50 -11.16 -1.04
N GLY A 263 -6.56 -10.21 -1.05
CA GLY A 263 -5.86 -9.75 0.15
C GLY A 263 -6.82 -9.20 1.22
N GLU A 264 -7.72 -8.29 0.86
CA GLU A 264 -8.73 -7.72 1.77
C GLU A 264 -9.58 -8.83 2.41
N HIS A 265 -10.07 -9.78 1.59
CA HIS A 265 -10.85 -10.93 2.06
C HIS A 265 -10.05 -11.82 3.02
N LEU A 266 -8.80 -12.12 2.69
CA LEU A 266 -7.93 -12.97 3.51
C LEU A 266 -7.58 -12.31 4.85
N ALA A 267 -7.33 -11.00 4.85
CA ALA A 267 -7.09 -10.23 6.07
C ALA A 267 -8.32 -10.24 6.97
N ALA A 268 -9.51 -9.99 6.41
CA ALA A 268 -10.77 -10.05 7.15
C ALA A 268 -11.05 -11.44 7.75
N ALA A 269 -10.83 -12.50 6.96
CA ALA A 269 -11.00 -13.86 7.45
C ALA A 269 -10.01 -14.20 8.57
N LEU A 270 -8.76 -13.74 8.49
CA LEU A 270 -7.77 -13.94 9.53
C LEU A 270 -8.13 -13.20 10.83
N VAL A 271 -8.68 -11.98 10.73
CA VAL A 271 -9.21 -11.24 11.90
C VAL A 271 -10.37 -12.00 12.55
N ALA A 272 -11.33 -12.47 11.75
CA ALA A 272 -12.49 -13.21 12.25
C ALA A 272 -12.11 -14.51 12.98
N GLU A 273 -11.03 -15.18 12.54
CA GLU A 273 -10.52 -16.41 13.17
C GLU A 273 -9.79 -16.17 14.50
N ASN A 274 -9.17 -15.00 14.68
CA ASN A 274 -8.42 -14.66 15.90
C ASN A 274 -9.22 -13.80 16.89
N GLY A 275 -10.41 -13.31 16.50
CA GLY A 275 -11.28 -12.44 17.31
C GLY A 275 -10.98 -10.94 17.12
N ASP A 276 -11.88 -10.08 17.60
CA ASP A 276 -11.89 -8.64 17.26
C ASP A 276 -10.63 -7.86 17.66
N LEU A 277 -9.92 -8.27 18.71
CA LEU A 277 -8.63 -7.66 19.12
C LEU A 277 -7.47 -8.00 18.17
N ALA A 278 -7.70 -8.87 17.17
CA ALA A 278 -6.68 -9.28 16.22
C ALA A 278 -6.55 -8.36 15.01
N ALA A 279 -7.46 -7.40 14.82
CA ALA A 279 -7.40 -6.45 13.69
C ALA A 279 -6.04 -5.76 13.59
N GLU A 280 -5.52 -5.26 14.72
CA GLU A 280 -4.22 -4.58 14.86
C GLU A 280 -3.00 -5.46 14.51
N ARG A 281 -3.21 -6.77 14.29
CA ARG A 281 -2.14 -7.76 14.12
C ARG A 281 -2.28 -8.60 12.87
N CYS A 282 -3.37 -8.47 12.11
CA CYS A 282 -3.64 -9.33 10.96
C CYS A 282 -3.55 -8.54 9.66
N PHE A 283 -2.79 -9.07 8.72
CA PHE A 283 -2.77 -8.61 7.34
C PHE A 283 -2.69 -9.81 6.39
N ALA A 284 -2.77 -9.56 5.09
CA ALA A 284 -2.65 -10.58 4.06
C ALA A 284 -1.62 -10.18 3.01
N ALA A 285 -1.00 -11.20 2.42
CA ALA A 285 -0.11 -11.09 1.29
C ALA A 285 -0.58 -12.05 0.19
N VAL A 286 -0.94 -11.48 -0.96
CA VAL A 286 -1.17 -12.23 -2.20
C VAL A 286 0.08 -12.08 -3.04
N PHE A 287 0.74 -13.18 -3.37
CA PHE A 287 1.99 -13.12 -4.10
C PHE A 287 1.97 -13.92 -5.39
N GLU A 288 2.82 -13.53 -6.31
CA GLU A 288 3.08 -14.23 -7.56
C GLU A 288 4.59 -14.28 -7.83
N VAL A 289 5.07 -15.45 -8.25
CA VAL A 289 6.48 -15.62 -8.66
C VAL A 289 6.60 -15.32 -10.15
N ARG A 290 7.38 -14.28 -10.50
CA ARG A 290 7.67 -13.90 -11.89
C ARG A 290 9.18 -13.92 -12.12
N GLY A 291 9.66 -14.96 -12.81
CA GLY A 291 11.08 -15.15 -13.06
C GLY A 291 11.88 -15.26 -11.75
N ARG A 292 12.77 -14.30 -11.50
CA ARG A 292 13.62 -14.24 -10.29
C ARG A 292 13.03 -13.40 -9.16
N ARG A 293 11.83 -12.87 -9.32
CA ARG A 293 11.19 -11.98 -8.34
C ARG A 293 9.87 -12.56 -7.84
N VAL A 294 9.55 -12.25 -6.60
CA VAL A 294 8.24 -12.44 -6.00
C VAL A 294 7.58 -11.08 -5.91
N HIS A 295 6.43 -10.92 -6.56
CA HIS A 295 5.61 -9.72 -6.46
C HIS A 295 4.55 -9.95 -5.40
N VAL A 296 4.43 -9.01 -4.46
CA VAL A 296 3.57 -9.17 -3.29
C VAL A 296 2.61 -7.98 -3.21
N SER A 297 1.32 -8.29 -3.15
CA SER A 297 0.25 -7.35 -2.82
C SER A 297 -0.15 -7.54 -1.36
N LEU A 298 -0.03 -6.47 -0.58
CA LEU A 298 -0.25 -6.44 0.86
C LEU A 298 -1.57 -5.73 1.17
N ARG A 299 -2.35 -6.29 2.09
CA ARG A 299 -3.61 -5.70 2.56
C ARG A 299 -3.80 -5.88 4.06
N SER A 300 -4.22 -4.81 4.74
CA SER A 300 -4.74 -4.87 6.12
C SER A 300 -6.10 -4.20 6.17
N LEU A 301 -6.88 -4.48 7.22
CA LEU A 301 -8.14 -3.78 7.46
C LEU A 301 -7.89 -2.42 8.13
N PRO A 302 -8.86 -1.49 8.10
CA PRO A 302 -8.78 -0.27 8.91
C PRO A 302 -8.49 -0.57 10.38
N GLY A 303 -7.50 0.10 10.96
CA GLY A 303 -7.01 -0.17 12.32
C GLY A 303 -6.07 -1.37 12.43
N GLY A 304 -5.76 -2.05 11.31
CA GLY A 304 -4.75 -3.10 11.25
C GLY A 304 -3.33 -2.58 11.08
N PRO A 305 -2.36 -3.49 10.88
CA PRO A 305 -0.97 -3.14 10.64
C PRO A 305 -0.79 -2.12 9.50
N ASP A 306 0.15 -1.19 9.66
CA ASP A 306 0.64 -0.33 8.58
C ASP A 306 1.48 -1.18 7.61
N VAL A 307 0.85 -1.75 6.58
CA VAL A 307 1.54 -2.61 5.60
C VAL A 307 2.47 -1.82 4.69
N SER A 308 2.45 -0.49 4.71
CA SER A 308 3.44 0.31 4.00
C SER A 308 4.84 0.19 4.65
N GLU A 309 4.92 -0.10 5.94
CA GLU A 309 6.19 -0.41 6.62
C GLU A 309 6.79 -1.72 6.10
N VAL A 310 5.95 -2.74 5.89
CA VAL A 310 6.37 -4.00 5.26
C VAL A 310 6.87 -3.75 3.85
N ALA A 311 6.16 -2.92 3.09
CA ALA A 311 6.59 -2.59 1.74
C ALA A 311 7.94 -1.88 1.75
N GLN A 312 8.15 -0.87 2.59
CA GLN A 312 9.41 -0.14 2.73
C GLN A 312 10.59 -1.08 3.04
N GLU A 313 10.44 -1.97 4.03
CA GLU A 313 11.46 -2.95 4.40
C GLU A 313 11.90 -3.81 3.20
N TYR A 314 10.97 -4.09 2.29
CA TYR A 314 11.18 -4.96 1.13
C TYR A 314 11.17 -4.21 -0.20
N ARG A 315 11.62 -2.95 -0.23
CA ARG A 315 11.80 -2.10 -1.43
C ARG A 315 10.52 -1.91 -2.26
N GLY A 316 9.42 -1.74 -1.56
CA GLY A 316 8.09 -1.47 -2.09
C GLY A 316 7.62 -0.06 -1.77
N SER A 317 6.34 0.18 -2.03
CA SER A 317 5.64 1.42 -1.71
C SER A 317 4.16 1.14 -1.45
N GLY A 318 3.47 2.12 -0.89
CA GLY A 318 2.03 2.03 -0.67
C GLY A 318 1.52 2.89 0.47
N ARG A 319 0.26 2.62 0.81
CA ARG A 319 -0.55 3.21 1.87
C ARG A 319 -0.65 2.24 3.07
N PRO A 320 -1.07 2.71 4.25
CA PRO A 320 -1.10 1.88 5.45
C PRO A 320 -1.92 0.59 5.35
N ASN A 321 -2.99 0.56 4.57
CA ASN A 321 -3.87 -0.60 4.38
C ASN A 321 -3.65 -1.35 3.06
N GLN A 322 -2.84 -0.79 2.16
CA GLN A 322 -2.63 -1.29 0.80
C GLN A 322 -1.23 -0.92 0.34
N ALA A 323 -0.37 -1.92 0.17
CA ALA A 323 0.98 -1.71 -0.30
C ALA A 323 1.44 -2.85 -1.20
N PHE A 324 2.56 -2.63 -1.88
CA PHE A 324 3.14 -3.60 -2.79
C PHE A 324 4.65 -3.61 -2.62
N CYS A 325 5.26 -4.79 -2.74
CA CYS A 325 6.70 -4.91 -2.77
C CYS A 325 7.13 -6.02 -3.72
N SER A 326 8.43 -6.02 -4.04
CA SER A 326 9.00 -7.08 -4.86
C SER A 326 10.35 -7.50 -4.32
N VAL A 327 10.49 -8.79 -4.02
CA VAL A 327 11.71 -9.37 -3.43
C VAL A 327 12.30 -10.42 -4.35
N PHE A 328 13.58 -10.72 -4.18
CA PHE A 328 14.20 -11.80 -4.95
C PHE A 328 13.72 -13.17 -4.47
N LEU A 329 13.54 -14.08 -5.40
CA LEU A 329 13.01 -15.43 -5.11
C LEU A 329 13.93 -16.25 -4.20
N ASP A 330 15.25 -16.03 -4.28
CA ASP A 330 16.24 -16.69 -3.42
C ASP A 330 16.22 -16.17 -1.98
N GLU A 331 15.70 -14.97 -1.74
CA GLU A 331 15.53 -14.39 -0.40
C GLU A 331 14.16 -14.74 0.21
N TRP A 332 13.17 -15.12 -0.61
CA TRP A 332 11.75 -15.23 -0.21
C TRP A 332 11.50 -16.06 1.05
N GLU A 333 12.12 -17.23 1.17
CA GLU A 333 11.90 -18.11 2.33
C GLU A 333 12.58 -17.61 3.62
N ASP A 334 13.61 -16.76 3.49
CA ASP A 334 14.35 -16.22 4.62
C ASP A 334 13.57 -15.09 5.33
N LEU A 335 12.67 -14.39 4.62
CA LEU A 335 11.78 -13.37 5.18
C LEU A 335 10.88 -13.93 6.29
N TRP A 336 10.51 -15.21 6.17
CA TRP A 336 9.54 -15.83 7.04
C TRP A 336 10.21 -16.50 8.24
N ALA A 337 9.66 -16.24 9.41
CA ALA A 337 10.08 -16.92 10.60
C ALA A 337 9.66 -18.41 10.54
N GLN A 338 10.58 -19.29 10.90
CA GLN A 338 10.36 -20.73 10.89
C GLN A 338 9.70 -21.15 12.21
N PRO A 339 8.52 -21.80 12.19
CA PRO A 339 7.88 -22.24 13.43
C PRO A 339 8.68 -23.39 14.06
N GLU A 340 9.08 -23.20 15.32
CA GLU A 340 9.81 -24.18 16.11
C GLU A 340 8.85 -24.88 17.11
N PRO A 341 8.95 -26.20 17.31
CA PRO A 341 8.12 -26.88 18.29
C PRO A 341 8.61 -26.59 19.71
N VAL A 342 7.67 -26.43 20.65
CA VAL A 342 7.97 -26.29 22.07
C VAL A 342 8.47 -27.63 22.61
N PHE A 343 9.73 -27.68 23.02
CA PHE A 343 10.38 -28.92 23.47
C PHE A 343 10.38 -29.14 24.99
N TRP A 344 9.94 -28.16 25.79
CA TRP A 344 9.95 -28.24 27.26
C TRP A 344 8.56 -28.49 27.84
N ASP A 345 8.52 -29.17 28.98
CA ASP A 345 7.29 -29.52 29.73
C ASP A 345 6.82 -28.40 30.69
N THR A 346 7.66 -27.37 30.92
CA THR A 346 7.43 -26.40 31.99
C THR A 346 6.54 -25.25 31.54
N LEU A 347 5.36 -25.10 32.15
CA LEU A 347 4.52 -23.91 32.04
C LEU A 347 5.23 -22.71 32.67
N ALA A 348 5.55 -21.73 31.85
CA ALA A 348 5.90 -20.41 32.32
C ALA A 348 4.64 -19.75 32.91
N VAL A 349 4.62 -19.53 34.22
CA VAL A 349 3.46 -18.95 34.90
C VAL A 349 3.77 -17.48 35.18
N GLY A 350 3.20 -16.59 34.37
CA GLY A 350 3.26 -15.15 34.54
C GLY A 350 2.13 -14.49 33.75
N PRO A 351 1.63 -13.32 34.17
CA PRO A 351 0.46 -12.67 33.55
C PRO A 351 0.65 -12.31 32.07
N ARG A 352 1.89 -12.37 31.57
CA ARG A 352 2.25 -12.13 30.17
C ARG A 352 2.97 -13.33 29.51
N CYS A 353 2.91 -14.54 30.08
CA CYS A 353 3.48 -15.73 29.45
C CYS A 353 2.43 -16.41 28.57
N LEU A 354 2.81 -16.88 27.37
CA LEU A 354 1.92 -17.71 26.56
C LEU A 354 1.71 -19.06 27.27
N ALA A 355 0.46 -19.48 27.44
CA ALA A 355 0.11 -20.80 27.94
C ALA A 355 0.36 -21.84 26.84
N LEU A 356 1.58 -22.35 26.73
CA LEU A 356 2.00 -23.26 25.65
C LEU A 356 1.99 -24.72 26.10
N ARG A 357 1.61 -25.62 25.19
CA ARG A 357 1.72 -27.08 25.37
C ARG A 357 2.94 -27.63 24.64
N ARG A 358 3.54 -28.70 25.18
CA ARG A 358 4.63 -29.40 24.50
C ARG A 358 4.18 -29.89 23.11
N GLY A 359 5.00 -29.61 22.10
CA GLY A 359 4.69 -29.92 20.71
C GLY A 359 3.89 -28.83 19.98
N GLU A 360 3.34 -27.83 20.67
CA GLU A 360 2.79 -26.65 19.98
C GLU A 360 3.89 -25.94 19.20
N ARG A 361 3.52 -25.41 18.02
CA ARG A 361 4.43 -24.66 17.16
C ARG A 361 4.38 -23.18 17.53
N VAL A 362 5.55 -22.62 17.76
CA VAL A 362 5.71 -21.20 18.06
C VAL A 362 6.69 -20.56 17.08
N THR A 363 6.43 -19.32 16.74
CA THR A 363 7.33 -18.52 15.92
C THR A 363 8.19 -17.71 16.87
N ILE A 364 9.50 -17.94 16.88
CA ILE A 364 10.43 -17.14 17.69
C ILE A 364 10.76 -15.86 16.95
N ALA A 365 10.29 -14.74 17.50
CA ALA A 365 10.48 -13.39 17.00
C ALA A 365 11.87 -12.84 17.29
N HIS A 366 12.38 -13.12 18.49
CA HIS A 366 13.65 -12.59 18.96
C HIS A 366 14.32 -13.57 19.93
N ARG A 367 15.65 -13.69 19.81
CA ARG A 367 16.51 -14.45 20.73
C ARG A 367 17.49 -13.47 21.40
N GLY A 368 17.30 -13.18 22.68
CA GLY A 368 18.15 -12.26 23.44
C GLY A 368 19.26 -12.96 24.24
N GLU A 369 20.39 -12.29 24.44
CA GLU A 369 21.47 -12.72 25.35
C GLU A 369 21.29 -12.25 26.79
N ARG A 370 21.98 -12.91 27.72
CA ARG A 370 21.95 -12.63 29.16
C ARG A 370 22.70 -11.33 29.51
N PHE A 371 22.00 -10.32 30.03
CA PHE A 371 22.59 -9.19 30.75
C PHE A 371 23.33 -9.67 32.02
N LYS A 372 24.66 -9.53 32.06
CA LYS A 372 25.50 -9.89 33.23
C LYS A 372 25.68 -8.68 34.15
N GLU A 373 24.65 -8.30 34.90
CA GLU A 373 24.79 -7.16 35.83
C GLU A 373 24.37 -7.41 37.29
N SER A 374 24.26 -8.66 37.79
CA SER A 374 24.38 -8.93 39.24
C SER A 374 24.44 -10.43 39.58
N PRO A 375 25.17 -10.85 40.65
CA PRO A 375 25.09 -12.21 41.20
C PRO A 375 23.70 -12.59 41.78
N SER A 376 22.80 -11.62 41.99
CA SER A 376 21.45 -11.82 42.55
C SER A 376 20.36 -12.12 41.51
N ASP A 377 20.65 -12.04 40.20
CA ASP A 377 19.66 -12.20 39.12
C ASP A 377 19.36 -13.66 38.75
N GLN A 378 19.41 -14.58 39.71
CA GLN A 378 19.50 -16.01 39.38
C GLN A 378 18.23 -16.65 38.83
N TRP A 379 17.07 -15.98 38.79
CA TRP A 379 15.81 -16.65 38.42
C TRP A 379 14.80 -15.82 37.61
N SER A 380 15.17 -14.70 37.00
CA SER A 380 14.23 -13.95 36.16
C SER A 380 14.91 -13.15 35.06
N TRP A 381 14.81 -13.66 33.82
CA TRP A 381 15.05 -12.92 32.59
C TRP A 381 13.70 -12.37 32.13
N GLY A 382 13.57 -11.04 32.11
CA GLY A 382 12.39 -10.37 31.58
C GLY A 382 12.85 -9.19 30.73
N TYR A 383 12.33 -9.10 29.51
CA TYR A 383 12.36 -7.87 28.75
C TYR A 383 11.22 -6.99 29.24
N ARG A 384 11.48 -5.69 29.42
CA ARG A 384 10.41 -4.71 29.66
C ARG A 384 10.00 -4.15 28.30
N SER A 385 8.89 -4.67 27.76
CA SER A 385 8.16 -4.01 26.68
C SER A 385 7.14 -3.10 27.29
N ASP A 386 7.22 -1.81 26.96
CA ASP A 386 6.16 -0.85 27.26
C ASP A 386 4.97 -1.02 26.28
N ASP A 387 5.12 -1.89 25.28
CA ASP A 387 4.10 -2.26 24.30
C ASP A 387 3.35 -3.55 24.70
N HIS A 388 2.02 -3.45 24.78
CA HIS A 388 1.09 -4.52 25.12
C HIS A 388 0.77 -5.47 23.94
N SER A 389 1.23 -5.14 22.71
CA SER A 389 1.04 -5.92 21.47
C SER A 389 1.99 -7.12 21.34
N VAL A 390 3.03 -7.19 22.17
CA VAL A 390 4.01 -8.30 22.18
C VAL A 390 3.45 -9.45 23.00
N GLU A 391 2.88 -10.44 22.30
CA GLU A 391 2.47 -11.69 22.92
C GLU A 391 3.65 -12.44 23.55
N GLY A 392 3.32 -13.19 24.59
CA GLY A 392 4.19 -13.47 25.72
C GLY A 392 5.58 -14.08 25.52
N TRP A 393 6.34 -14.03 26.61
CA TRP A 393 7.69 -14.56 26.70
C TRP A 393 7.67 -16.06 26.96
N ILE A 394 8.66 -16.78 26.43
CA ILE A 394 8.93 -18.15 26.86
C ILE A 394 10.28 -18.21 27.58
N PRO A 395 10.32 -18.49 28.91
CA PRO A 395 11.56 -18.76 29.61
C PRO A 395 12.11 -20.12 29.17
N THR A 396 13.38 -20.16 28.79
CA THR A 396 14.09 -21.41 28.51
C THR A 396 15.00 -21.78 29.68
N LEU A 397 15.26 -23.09 29.86
CA LEU A 397 16.23 -23.60 30.84
C LEU A 397 17.68 -23.21 30.52
N ALA A 398 17.95 -22.68 29.33
CA ALA A 398 19.28 -22.39 28.80
C ALA A 398 19.42 -20.89 28.50
N HIS A 399 19.65 -20.06 29.52
CA HIS A 399 20.22 -18.69 29.47
C HIS A 399 19.78 -17.72 28.33
N THR A 400 18.66 -17.95 27.64
CA THR A 400 18.19 -17.19 26.48
C THR A 400 16.70 -16.90 26.64
N LEU A 401 16.33 -15.63 26.49
CA LEU A 401 14.95 -15.18 26.49
C LEU A 401 14.40 -15.23 25.06
N LEU A 402 13.24 -15.87 24.87
CA LEU A 402 12.55 -15.95 23.59
C LEU A 402 11.27 -15.10 23.65
N VAL A 403 11.11 -14.20 22.67
CA VAL A 403 9.79 -13.64 22.31
C VAL A 403 9.17 -14.60 21.30
N ALA A 404 7.94 -15.04 21.54
CA ALA A 404 7.28 -15.95 20.61
C ALA A 404 5.80 -15.64 20.45
N THR A 405 5.26 -15.96 19.28
CA THR A 405 3.81 -15.95 19.01
C THR A 405 3.35 -17.36 18.63
N ARG A 406 2.08 -17.68 18.86
CA ARG A 406 1.51 -18.96 18.42
C ARG A 406 1.44 -18.97 16.89
N SER A 407 2.06 -19.95 16.24
CA SER A 407 2.06 -20.06 14.78
C SER A 407 0.75 -20.61 14.21
N ALA A 408 -0.04 -21.28 15.05
CA ALA A 408 -1.40 -21.72 14.76
C ALA A 408 -2.28 -21.45 15.99
N PRO A 409 -3.54 -21.00 15.82
CA PRO A 409 -4.48 -20.92 16.92
C PRO A 409 -4.60 -22.30 17.58
N SER A 410 -4.52 -22.39 18.91
CA SER A 410 -4.92 -23.63 19.57
C SER A 410 -6.41 -23.80 19.33
N GLU A 411 -6.85 -24.94 18.79
CA GLU A 411 -8.23 -25.37 19.01
C GLU A 411 -8.45 -25.24 20.51
N GLY A 412 -9.30 -24.30 20.95
CA GLY A 412 -9.54 -24.07 22.37
C GLY A 412 -9.87 -25.40 23.07
N PRO A 413 -9.79 -25.49 24.40
CA PRO A 413 -10.27 -26.70 25.07
C PRO A 413 -11.67 -26.99 24.51
N ALA A 414 -11.82 -28.14 23.84
CA ALA A 414 -13.12 -28.62 23.42
C ALA A 414 -13.99 -28.51 24.67
N ASN A 415 -15.07 -27.72 24.60
CA ASN A 415 -16.03 -27.65 25.69
C ASN A 415 -16.59 -29.06 25.86
N THR A 416 -15.95 -29.86 26.69
CA THR A 416 -16.54 -31.04 27.30
C THR A 416 -17.57 -30.48 28.25
N VAL A 417 -18.78 -30.35 27.72
CA VAL A 417 -19.99 -30.22 28.52
C VAL A 417 -20.11 -31.53 29.30
N GLU A 418 -19.78 -31.48 30.59
CA GLU A 418 -20.37 -32.36 31.60
C GLU A 418 -21.36 -31.55 32.46
#